data_AF-A0A2S5GTF6-F1
#
_entry.id   AF-A0A2S5GTF6-F1
#
_cell.length_a   1.000
_cell.length_b   1.000
_cell.length_c   1.000
_cell.angle_alpha   90.00
_cell.angle_beta   90.00
_cell.angle_gamma   90.00
#
_symmetry.space_group_name_H-M   'P 1'
#
loop_
_entity.id
_entity.type
_entity.pdbx_description
1 polymer ?
#
loop_
_entity_poly.entity_id
_entity_poly.type
_entity_poly.pdbx_seq_one_letter_code
_entity_poly.pdbx_strand_id
1 'polypeptide(L)'
;MSAAQSAHSASPARFNGTDSYVATDDLKLAVNAALTLQRPLLIKGEPGTGKTMLAEEVARALGRPLLQWHIKSTTKAHQGLYEYDAVSRLRDSQLGDEKVRDIRNYIVQGTLWQAFQADEPVVLLIDEIDKADIEFPNDLLRELDRMEFHVYETRETISARHRPLVIITSNNEKDLPDAFLRRCFFHYIRFPDRDTMRDIVAVHYPHLKQDVLRAALDTFFALRDAPGLKKKPSTSELLDWLRLLLAENATAAEIDAHTATAVPLMAGALLKNEQDVHLLERLAAMTRGGQRR
;
A
#
# COMPACT_ATOMS: atom_id res chain seq x y z
N MET A 1 6.56 33.76 43.62
CA MET A 1 5.68 32.56 43.61
C MET A 1 5.28 32.34 42.16
N SER A 2 5.87 31.30 41.55
CA SER A 2 5.87 31.05 40.11
C SER A 2 4.55 30.47 39.64
N ALA A 3 4.07 30.98 38.50
CA ALA A 3 3.00 30.42 37.70
C ALA A 3 3.38 29.00 37.23
N ALA A 4 2.47 28.05 37.40
CA ALA A 4 2.46 26.79 36.67
C ALA A 4 1.27 26.84 35.71
N GLN A 5 1.56 27.17 34.45
CA GLN A 5 0.60 27.05 33.35
C GLN A 5 0.36 25.56 33.07
N SER A 6 -0.91 25.18 33.14
CA SER A 6 -1.43 23.89 32.74
C SER A 6 -1.15 23.65 31.25
N ALA A 7 -0.22 22.75 30.94
CA ALA A 7 -0.08 22.19 29.60
C ALA A 7 -1.35 21.40 29.27
N HIS A 8 -2.21 21.96 28.42
CA HIS A 8 -3.27 21.23 27.74
C HIS A 8 -2.62 20.16 26.86
N SER A 9 -2.62 18.91 27.29
CA SER A 9 -2.32 17.78 26.43
C SER A 9 -3.45 17.65 25.41
N ALA A 10 -3.28 18.24 24.23
CA ALA A 10 -4.15 17.97 23.10
C ALA A 10 -4.19 16.45 22.89
N SER A 11 -5.39 15.86 22.94
CA SER A 11 -5.55 14.44 22.63
C SER A 11 -4.98 14.18 21.24
N PRO A 12 -4.16 13.13 21.03
CA PRO A 12 -3.62 12.85 19.72
C PRO A 12 -4.78 12.72 18.72
N ALA A 13 -4.67 13.42 17.60
CA ALA A 13 -5.66 13.36 16.52
C ALA A 13 -5.92 11.89 16.18
N ARG A 14 -7.16 11.43 16.37
CA ARG A 14 -7.55 10.05 16.14
C ARG A 14 -7.97 9.86 14.69
N PHE A 15 -7.55 8.74 14.10
CA PHE A 15 -8.06 8.31 12.81
C PHE A 15 -9.41 7.61 12.99
N ASN A 16 -10.46 8.18 12.39
CA ASN A 16 -11.83 7.63 12.43
C ASN A 16 -12.29 7.04 11.08
N GLY A 17 -11.41 7.02 10.07
CA GLY A 17 -11.77 6.79 8.66
C GLY A 17 -11.90 8.10 7.88
N THR A 18 -12.20 7.99 6.59
CA THR A 18 -12.45 9.12 5.68
C THR A 18 -13.62 8.78 4.75
N ASP A 19 -14.18 9.79 4.10
CA ASP A 19 -15.31 9.60 3.16
C ASP A 19 -14.94 8.73 1.95
N SER A 20 -13.65 8.59 1.65
CA SER A 20 -13.13 7.84 0.51
C SER A 20 -12.56 6.47 0.85
N TYR A 21 -12.53 6.06 2.13
CA TYR A 21 -11.93 4.80 2.54
C TYR A 21 -12.71 4.08 3.65
N VAL A 22 -13.19 2.89 3.31
CA VAL A 22 -13.94 2.02 4.23
C VAL A 22 -12.96 1.31 5.16
N ALA A 23 -12.70 1.91 6.32
CA ALA A 23 -11.88 1.31 7.38
C ALA A 23 -12.76 0.51 8.37
N THR A 24 -12.38 -0.74 8.63
CA THR A 24 -12.96 -1.54 9.73
C THR A 24 -12.54 -0.96 11.08
N ASP A 25 -13.32 -1.24 12.14
CA ASP A 25 -12.99 -0.75 13.49
C ASP A 25 -11.64 -1.32 13.99
N ASP A 26 -11.32 -2.56 13.64
CA ASP A 26 -10.02 -3.17 13.94
C ASP A 26 -8.86 -2.43 13.27
N LEU A 27 -9.05 -1.99 12.02
CA LEU A 27 -8.04 -1.22 11.30
C LEU A 27 -7.85 0.17 11.92
N LYS A 28 -8.95 0.84 12.28
CA LYS A 28 -8.90 2.13 12.99
C LYS A 28 -8.18 1.98 14.32
N LEU A 29 -8.45 0.90 15.07
CA LEU A 29 -7.78 0.61 16.34
C LEU A 29 -6.27 0.41 16.13
N ALA A 30 -5.87 -0.35 15.11
CA ALA A 30 -4.46 -0.59 14.80
C ALA A 30 -3.71 0.70 14.46
N VAL A 31 -4.29 1.57 13.63
CA VAL A 31 -3.71 2.89 13.29
C VAL A 31 -3.57 3.77 14.52
N ASN A 32 -4.63 3.88 15.33
CA ASN A 32 -4.61 4.71 16.53
C ASN A 32 -3.64 4.17 17.60
N ALA A 33 -3.50 2.84 17.71
CA ALA A 33 -2.53 2.21 18.60
C ALA A 33 -1.09 2.51 18.15
N ALA A 34 -0.81 2.37 16.85
CA ALA A 34 0.49 2.72 16.27
C ALA A 34 0.85 4.20 16.49
N LEU A 35 -0.12 5.10 16.29
CA LEU A 35 0.04 6.53 16.54
C LEU A 35 0.31 6.85 18.02
N THR A 36 -0.45 6.23 18.93
CA THR A 36 -0.32 6.48 20.38
C THR A 36 1.00 5.95 20.94
N LEU A 37 1.41 4.77 20.48
CA LEU A 37 2.62 4.09 20.98
C LEU A 37 3.88 4.44 20.19
N GLN A 38 3.75 5.23 19.12
CA GLN A 38 4.84 5.60 18.21
C GLN A 38 5.62 4.39 17.71
N ARG A 39 4.90 3.33 17.36
CA ARG A 39 5.45 2.10 16.81
C ARG A 39 5.06 1.97 15.34
N PRO A 40 5.92 1.39 14.47
CA PRO A 40 5.55 1.15 13.09
C PRO A 40 4.31 0.26 12.96
N LEU A 41 3.47 0.52 11.97
CA LEU A 41 2.31 -0.28 11.62
C LEU A 41 2.60 -1.08 10.35
N LEU A 42 2.68 -2.40 10.47
CA LEU A 42 2.78 -3.32 9.35
C LEU A 42 1.38 -3.80 8.93
N ILE A 43 1.02 -3.48 7.69
CA ILE A 43 -0.20 -3.86 7.03
C ILE A 43 0.09 -4.97 6.01
N LYS A 44 -0.45 -6.16 6.26
CA LYS A 44 -0.44 -7.26 5.29
C LYS A 44 -1.82 -7.45 4.66
N GLY A 45 -1.86 -7.94 3.43
CA GLY A 45 -3.11 -8.29 2.76
C GLY A 45 -2.90 -8.57 1.29
N GLU A 46 -3.91 -9.13 0.64
CA GLU A 46 -3.88 -9.40 -0.81
C GLU A 46 -3.64 -8.11 -1.62
N PRO A 47 -3.11 -8.20 -2.84
CA PRO A 47 -3.03 -7.07 -3.75
C PRO A 47 -4.41 -6.41 -3.97
N GLY A 48 -4.44 -5.09 -4.02
CA GLY A 48 -5.67 -4.32 -4.26
C GLY A 48 -6.62 -4.18 -3.06
N THR A 49 -6.22 -4.56 -1.84
CA THR A 49 -7.02 -4.32 -0.62
C THR A 49 -6.91 -2.89 -0.04
N GLY A 50 -6.29 -1.96 -0.76
CA GLY A 50 -6.20 -0.55 -0.35
C GLY A 50 -5.14 -0.24 0.73
N LYS A 51 -4.07 -1.04 0.84
CA LYS A 51 -2.99 -0.85 1.82
C LYS A 51 -2.23 0.48 1.63
N THR A 52 -1.88 0.82 0.40
CA THR A 52 -1.21 2.09 0.05
C THR A 52 -2.14 3.27 0.31
N MET A 53 -3.40 3.17 -0.12
CA MET A 53 -4.43 4.19 0.09
C MET A 53 -4.65 4.49 1.58
N LEU A 54 -4.59 3.49 2.46
CA LEU A 54 -4.69 3.72 3.90
C LEU A 54 -3.70 4.79 4.39
N ALA A 55 -2.45 4.78 3.92
CA ALA A 55 -1.46 5.76 4.37
C ALA A 55 -1.79 7.18 3.90
N GLU A 56 -2.30 7.33 2.68
CA GLU A 56 -2.78 8.60 2.13
C GLU A 56 -3.96 9.15 2.95
N GLU A 57 -4.90 8.29 3.31
CA GLU A 57 -6.08 8.64 4.08
C GLU A 57 -5.74 8.98 5.53
N VAL A 58 -4.81 8.24 6.14
CA VAL A 58 -4.30 8.56 7.48
C VAL A 58 -3.55 9.89 7.48
N ALA A 59 -2.68 10.14 6.50
CA ALA A 59 -1.96 11.42 6.38
C ALA A 59 -2.94 12.59 6.24
N ARG A 60 -3.95 12.44 5.38
CA ARG A 60 -5.00 13.45 5.18
C ARG A 60 -5.82 13.70 6.44
N ALA A 61 -6.27 12.65 7.12
CA ALA A 61 -7.06 12.75 8.34
C ALA A 61 -6.28 13.39 9.51
N LEU A 62 -4.96 13.17 9.57
CA LEU A 62 -4.09 13.77 10.56
C LEU A 62 -3.57 15.16 10.16
N GLY A 63 -3.83 15.62 8.94
CA GLY A 63 -3.29 16.86 8.39
C GLY A 63 -1.77 16.87 8.32
N ARG A 64 -1.14 15.73 8.00
CA ARG A 64 0.32 15.55 7.96
C ARG A 64 0.82 15.31 6.55
N PRO A 65 2.04 15.75 6.19
CA PRO A 65 2.67 15.34 4.93
C PRO A 65 2.84 13.83 4.86
N LEU A 66 2.66 13.28 3.66
CA LEU A 66 2.96 11.89 3.34
C LEU A 66 4.27 11.80 2.57
N LEU A 67 5.22 11.07 3.11
CA LEU A 67 6.44 10.67 2.41
C LEU A 67 6.31 9.20 2.01
N GLN A 68 6.49 8.89 0.73
CA GLN A 68 6.37 7.54 0.20
C GLN A 68 7.73 7.01 -0.23
N TRP A 69 8.06 5.81 0.22
CA TRP A 69 9.23 5.06 -0.22
C TRP A 69 8.79 3.72 -0.80
N HIS A 70 8.73 3.66 -2.13
CA HIS A 70 8.38 2.43 -2.85
C HIS A 70 9.59 1.51 -2.97
N ILE A 71 9.44 0.30 -2.44
CA ILE A 71 10.51 -0.69 -2.42
C ILE A 71 10.53 -1.49 -3.73
N LYS A 72 11.71 -1.61 -4.31
CA LYS A 72 11.99 -2.41 -5.52
C LYS A 72 12.86 -3.61 -5.15
N SER A 73 12.97 -4.58 -6.05
CA SER A 73 13.80 -5.77 -5.86
C SER A 73 15.28 -5.45 -5.63
N THR A 74 15.76 -4.33 -6.16
CA THR A 74 17.14 -3.87 -6.01
C THR A 74 17.32 -2.87 -4.87
N THR A 75 16.25 -2.49 -4.16
CA THR A 75 16.33 -1.46 -3.12
C THR A 75 17.15 -1.97 -1.94
N LYS A 76 18.07 -1.12 -1.46
CA LYS A 76 18.87 -1.36 -0.26
C LYS A 76 18.48 -0.39 0.85
N ALA A 77 18.59 -0.83 2.10
CA ALA A 77 18.20 -0.04 3.27
C ALA A 77 18.90 1.33 3.30
N HIS A 78 20.18 1.34 2.93
CA HIS A 78 20.99 2.56 2.85
C HIS A 78 20.37 3.65 1.96
N GLN A 79 19.71 3.30 0.86
CA GLN A 79 19.09 4.28 -0.05
C GLN A 79 17.93 5.05 0.60
N GLY A 80 17.29 4.47 1.61
CA GLY A 80 16.31 5.18 2.43
C GLY A 80 16.96 6.19 3.36
N LEU A 81 18.22 5.97 3.73
CA LEU A 81 19.00 6.86 4.58
C LEU A 81 19.61 7.97 3.72
N TYR A 82 20.55 7.63 2.84
CA TYR A 82 21.18 8.56 1.91
C TYR A 82 21.95 7.81 0.82
N GLU A 83 22.35 8.53 -0.22
CA GLU A 83 23.32 8.08 -1.21
C GLU A 83 24.47 9.08 -1.32
N TYR A 84 25.69 8.57 -1.41
CA TYR A 84 26.89 9.40 -1.62
C TYR A 84 27.30 9.36 -3.09
N ASP A 85 27.20 10.50 -3.77
CA ASP A 85 27.58 10.66 -5.17
C ASP A 85 29.10 10.91 -5.30
N ALA A 86 29.85 9.83 -5.13
CA ALA A 86 31.30 9.83 -5.29
C ALA A 86 31.75 10.23 -6.71
N VAL A 87 30.93 9.96 -7.73
CA VAL A 87 31.27 10.20 -9.14
C VAL A 87 31.24 11.69 -9.46
N SER A 88 30.16 12.37 -9.07
CA SER A 88 30.07 13.84 -9.23
C SER A 88 31.18 14.53 -8.42
N ARG A 89 31.47 14.05 -7.21
CA ARG A 89 32.56 14.60 -6.40
C ARG A 89 33.93 14.44 -7.07
N LEU A 90 34.21 13.28 -7.64
CA LEU A 90 35.48 13.03 -8.33
C LEU A 90 35.62 13.93 -9.56
N ARG A 91 34.56 14.05 -10.37
CA ARG A 91 34.53 14.93 -11.54
C ARG A 91 34.76 16.39 -11.16
N ASP A 92 34.05 16.90 -10.17
CA ASP A 92 34.17 18.28 -9.73
C ASP A 92 35.55 18.55 -9.10
N SER A 93 36.14 17.56 -8.42
CA SER A 93 37.51 17.63 -7.90
C SER A 93 38.57 17.78 -8.99
N GLN A 94 38.34 17.19 -10.16
CA GLN A 94 39.24 17.33 -11.31
C GLN A 94 39.08 18.68 -12.01
N LEU A 95 37.89 19.27 -11.96
CA LEU A 95 37.57 20.57 -12.56
C LEU A 95 37.92 21.76 -11.67
N GLY A 96 38.31 21.52 -10.41
CA GLY A 96 38.69 22.57 -9.46
C GLY A 96 37.49 23.34 -8.87
N ASP A 97 36.31 22.72 -8.83
CA ASP A 97 35.11 23.35 -8.25
C ASP A 97 35.25 23.48 -6.71
N GLU A 98 34.92 24.65 -6.17
CA GLU A 98 34.98 24.91 -4.72
C GLU A 98 33.96 24.07 -3.93
N LYS A 99 32.88 23.60 -4.57
CA LYS A 99 31.85 22.74 -3.96
C LYS A 99 32.42 21.45 -3.36
N VAL A 100 33.54 20.96 -3.89
CA VAL A 100 34.22 19.72 -3.46
C VAL A 100 34.68 19.79 -2.01
N ARG A 101 34.89 20.99 -1.48
CA ARG A 101 35.33 21.22 -0.09
C ARG A 101 34.28 20.80 0.94
N ASP A 102 32.99 20.86 0.60
CA ASP A 102 31.92 20.39 1.48
C ASP A 102 31.33 19.08 0.92
N ILE A 103 31.56 17.98 1.66
CA ILE A 103 31.06 16.66 1.29
C ILE A 103 29.54 16.58 1.28
N ARG A 104 28.84 17.46 2.02
CA ARG A 104 27.37 17.50 2.07
C ARG A 104 26.74 17.78 0.71
N ASN A 105 27.46 18.47 -0.17
CA ASN A 105 27.00 18.74 -1.54
C ASN A 105 26.84 17.47 -2.39
N TYR A 106 27.39 16.35 -1.95
CA TYR A 106 27.37 15.06 -2.65
C TYR A 106 26.56 14.00 -1.89
N ILE A 107 25.80 14.41 -0.88
CA ILE A 107 24.92 13.52 -0.13
C ILE A 107 23.50 13.78 -0.57
N VAL A 108 22.89 12.77 -1.19
CA VAL A 108 21.48 12.79 -1.58
C VAL A 108 20.68 12.17 -0.43
N GLN A 109 19.77 12.96 0.14
CA GLN A 109 18.95 12.51 1.27
C GLN A 109 17.89 11.50 0.81
N GLY A 110 17.87 10.32 1.46
CA GLY A 110 16.83 9.32 1.25
C GLY A 110 15.53 9.67 1.97
N THR A 111 14.46 8.91 1.70
CA THR A 111 13.12 9.21 2.23
C THR A 111 13.05 9.14 3.76
N LEU A 112 13.81 8.25 4.40
CA LEU A 112 13.86 8.16 5.87
C LEU A 112 14.57 9.38 6.47
N TRP A 113 15.64 9.87 5.82
CA TRP A 113 16.29 11.12 6.23
C TRP A 113 15.31 12.28 6.17
N GLN A 114 14.61 12.43 5.04
CA GLN A 114 13.61 13.49 4.86
C GLN A 114 12.52 13.41 5.95
N ALA A 115 12.06 12.20 6.28
CA ALA A 115 11.09 11.98 7.35
C ALA A 115 11.62 12.36 8.74
N PHE A 116 12.89 12.06 9.03
CA PHE A 116 13.50 12.35 10.33
C PHE A 116 13.77 13.85 10.50
N GLN A 117 14.17 14.53 9.43
CA GLN A 117 14.52 15.96 9.48
C GLN A 117 13.35 16.89 9.12
N ALA A 118 12.15 16.36 8.91
CA ALA A 118 10.96 17.18 8.66
C ALA A 118 10.69 18.12 9.84
N ASP A 119 10.32 19.37 9.53
CA ASP A 119 10.01 20.40 10.53
C ASP A 119 8.62 20.22 11.16
N GLU A 120 7.82 19.29 10.65
CA GLU A 120 6.51 18.91 11.19
C GLU A 120 6.35 17.38 11.23
N PRO A 121 5.44 16.83 12.07
CA PRO A 121 5.20 15.39 12.10
C PRO A 121 4.65 14.87 10.75
N VAL A 122 5.29 13.84 10.19
CA VAL A 122 4.90 13.24 8.91
C VAL A 122 4.34 11.83 9.08
N VAL A 123 3.65 11.36 8.04
CA VAL A 123 3.38 9.94 7.80
C VAL A 123 4.41 9.44 6.81
N LEU A 124 5.11 8.35 7.15
CA LEU A 124 6.06 7.69 6.27
C LEU A 124 5.46 6.36 5.82
N LEU A 125 5.25 6.20 4.52
CA LEU A 125 4.86 4.94 3.90
C LEU A 125 6.09 4.23 3.35
N ILE A 126 6.38 3.03 3.84
CA ILE A 126 7.31 2.07 3.23
C ILE A 126 6.46 1.03 2.50
N ASP A 127 6.36 1.18 1.18
CA ASP A 127 5.42 0.42 0.37
C ASP A 127 6.07 -0.84 -0.22
N GLU A 128 5.36 -1.98 -0.12
CA GLU A 128 5.77 -3.27 -0.67
C GLU A 128 7.14 -3.76 -0.17
N ILE A 129 7.34 -3.72 1.15
CA ILE A 129 8.63 -4.06 1.79
C ILE A 129 9.17 -5.45 1.44
N ASP A 130 8.28 -6.38 1.07
CA ASP A 130 8.59 -7.75 0.68
C ASP A 130 9.15 -7.88 -0.74
N LYS A 131 9.18 -6.81 -1.54
CA LYS A 131 9.81 -6.84 -2.88
C LYS A 131 11.33 -6.88 -2.83
N ALA A 132 11.94 -6.25 -1.85
CA ALA A 132 13.40 -6.23 -1.68
C ALA A 132 13.97 -7.59 -1.28
N ASP A 133 15.28 -7.61 -1.09
CA ASP A 133 16.01 -8.76 -0.54
C ASP A 133 15.52 -9.14 0.86
N ILE A 134 15.68 -10.40 1.26
CA ILE A 134 15.24 -10.91 2.57
C ILE A 134 15.94 -10.22 3.76
N GLU A 135 17.14 -9.68 3.53
CA GLU A 135 17.90 -8.93 4.55
C GLU A 135 17.36 -7.51 4.77
N PHE A 136 16.70 -6.93 3.76
CA PHE A 136 16.28 -5.53 3.75
C PHE A 136 15.45 -5.10 4.98
N PRO A 137 14.43 -5.85 5.45
CA PRO A 137 13.65 -5.43 6.62
C PRO A 137 14.51 -5.38 7.89
N ASN A 138 15.44 -6.33 8.05
CA ASN A 138 16.33 -6.38 9.22
C ASN A 138 17.31 -5.22 9.23
N ASP A 139 17.81 -4.83 8.05
CA ASP A 139 18.73 -3.71 7.88
C ASP A 139 18.14 -2.35 8.22
N LEU A 140 16.80 -2.23 8.31
CA LEU A 140 16.09 -1.02 8.72
C LEU A 140 15.67 -1.01 10.19
N LEU A 141 15.83 -2.13 10.91
CA LEU A 141 15.27 -2.29 12.25
C LEU A 141 15.83 -1.29 13.24
N ARG A 142 17.14 -1.07 13.18
CA ARG A 142 17.82 -0.19 14.13
C ARG A 142 17.34 1.25 13.95
N GLU A 143 17.24 1.68 12.71
CA GLU A 143 16.91 3.04 12.30
C GLU A 143 15.43 3.34 12.61
N LEU A 144 14.54 2.38 12.37
CA LEU A 144 13.12 2.51 12.73
C LEU A 144 12.87 2.43 14.25
N ASP A 145 13.67 1.66 15.00
CA ASP A 145 13.54 1.58 16.46
C ASP A 145 14.08 2.85 17.15
N ARG A 146 15.27 3.31 16.73
CA ARG A 146 15.96 4.45 17.35
C ARG A 146 15.47 5.78 16.80
N MET A 147 14.89 5.79 15.61
CA MET A 147 14.58 7.01 14.84
C MET A 147 15.83 7.86 14.61
N GLU A 148 16.96 7.21 14.37
CA GLU A 148 18.24 7.85 14.07
C GLU A 148 19.14 6.94 13.21
N PHE A 149 20.07 7.53 12.47
CA PHE A 149 21.13 6.81 11.76
C PHE A 149 22.40 7.67 11.67
N HIS A 150 23.53 7.03 11.37
CA HIS A 150 24.82 7.71 11.26
C HIS A 150 25.23 7.87 9.79
N VAL A 151 25.73 9.06 9.45
CA VAL A 151 26.22 9.43 8.12
C VAL A 151 27.74 9.44 8.18
N TYR A 152 28.37 8.46 7.55
CA TYR A 152 29.81 8.24 7.70
C TYR A 152 30.65 9.34 7.06
N GLU A 153 30.16 9.89 5.95
CA GLU A 153 30.79 10.92 5.14
C GLU A 153 30.91 12.24 5.90
N THR A 154 29.84 12.65 6.60
CA THR A 154 29.85 13.87 7.42
C THR A 154 30.22 13.62 8.87
N ARG A 155 30.23 12.35 9.32
CA ARG A 155 30.39 11.93 10.72
C ARG A 155 29.33 12.51 11.64
N GLU A 156 28.11 12.60 11.12
CA GLU A 156 26.96 13.15 11.83
C GLU A 156 25.93 12.06 12.09
N THR A 157 25.30 12.12 13.27
CA THR A 157 24.10 11.32 13.56
C THR A 157 22.87 12.17 13.24
N ILE A 158 22.03 11.65 12.35
CA ILE A 158 20.73 12.24 12.02
C ILE A 158 19.70 11.58 12.91
N SER A 159 18.98 12.37 13.71
CA SER A 159 17.93 11.91 14.61
C SER A 159 16.61 12.59 14.26
N ALA A 160 15.50 11.89 14.43
CA ALA A 160 14.19 12.41 14.08
C ALA A 160 13.79 13.60 14.97
N ARG A 161 13.54 14.76 14.37
CA ARG A 161 12.97 15.94 15.05
C ARG A 161 11.58 15.66 15.58
N HIS A 162 10.76 15.02 14.73
CA HIS A 162 9.44 14.52 15.06
C HIS A 162 9.39 13.05 14.68
N ARG A 163 8.94 12.18 15.60
CA ARG A 163 8.77 10.77 15.28
C ARG A 163 7.67 10.60 14.22
N PRO A 164 8.00 10.05 13.03
CA PRO A 164 7.00 9.85 11.99
C PRO A 164 6.05 8.71 12.35
N LEU A 165 4.81 8.78 11.86
CA LEU A 165 3.94 7.61 11.84
C LEU A 165 4.39 6.73 10.66
N VAL A 166 5.08 5.63 10.97
CA VAL A 166 5.57 4.70 9.94
C VAL A 166 4.51 3.66 9.63
N ILE A 167 4.03 3.63 8.40
CA ILE A 167 3.15 2.61 7.84
C ILE A 167 3.95 1.79 6.84
N ILE A 168 3.91 0.47 6.98
CA ILE A 168 4.67 -0.46 6.17
C ILE A 168 3.68 -1.41 5.53
N THR A 169 3.72 -1.59 4.21
CA THR A 169 2.80 -2.50 3.51
C THR A 169 3.56 -3.72 2.96
N SER A 170 2.87 -4.86 2.92
CA SER A 170 3.37 -6.08 2.27
C SER A 170 2.22 -6.80 1.59
N ASN A 171 2.49 -7.33 0.39
CA ASN A 171 1.55 -8.15 -0.37
C ASN A 171 1.58 -9.64 0.05
N ASN A 172 2.39 -9.95 1.06
CA ASN A 172 2.67 -11.30 1.52
C ASN A 172 3.27 -12.18 0.41
N GLU A 173 4.11 -11.59 -0.45
CA GLU A 173 4.85 -12.30 -1.50
C GLU A 173 6.04 -13.09 -0.94
N LYS A 174 6.68 -12.53 0.08
CA LYS A 174 7.77 -13.16 0.85
C LYS A 174 7.48 -13.04 2.34
N ASP A 175 7.91 -14.05 3.10
CA ASP A 175 7.83 -13.99 4.56
C ASP A 175 8.80 -12.96 5.11
N LEU A 176 8.30 -12.15 6.06
CA LEU A 176 9.11 -11.16 6.75
C LEU A 176 9.70 -11.78 8.02
N PRO A 177 10.96 -11.47 8.38
CA PRO A 177 11.61 -12.01 9.57
C PRO A 177 10.83 -11.72 10.86
N ASP A 178 10.76 -12.70 11.77
CA ASP A 178 10.13 -12.56 13.09
C ASP A 178 10.62 -11.34 13.89
N ALA A 179 11.92 -11.03 13.79
CA ALA A 179 12.53 -9.89 14.47
C ALA A 179 11.93 -8.56 14.01
N PHE A 180 11.50 -8.47 12.75
CA PHE A 180 10.81 -7.34 12.17
C PHE A 180 9.35 -7.27 12.63
N LEU A 181 8.65 -8.40 12.57
CA LEU A 181 7.25 -8.50 13.00
C LEU A 181 7.06 -8.08 14.46
N ARG A 182 7.95 -8.50 15.37
CA ARG A 182 7.85 -8.19 16.81
C ARG A 182 7.99 -6.70 17.13
N ARG A 183 8.60 -5.91 16.25
CA ARG A 183 8.81 -4.46 16.43
C ARG A 183 7.68 -3.62 15.88
N CYS A 184 6.88 -4.18 14.97
CA CYS A 184 5.72 -3.51 14.39
C CYS A 184 4.40 -3.91 15.09
N PHE A 185 3.43 -3.00 15.10
CA PHE A 185 2.04 -3.42 15.19
C PHE A 185 1.65 -4.12 13.91
N PHE A 186 0.96 -5.24 14.02
CA PHE A 186 0.58 -6.04 12.88
C PHE A 186 -0.93 -5.96 12.68
N HIS A 187 -1.34 -5.68 11.44
CA HIS A 187 -2.73 -5.81 11.03
C HIS A 187 -2.82 -6.48 9.66
N TYR A 188 -3.74 -7.43 9.54
CA TYR A 188 -4.03 -8.11 8.28
C TYR A 188 -5.36 -7.63 7.71
N ILE A 189 -5.30 -6.95 6.56
CA ILE A 189 -6.49 -6.55 5.81
C ILE A 189 -6.95 -7.73 4.97
N ARG A 190 -8.09 -8.29 5.38
CA ARG A 190 -8.79 -9.33 4.62
C ARG A 190 -9.30 -8.75 3.32
N PHE A 191 -9.38 -9.60 2.30
CA PHE A 191 -10.07 -9.22 1.07
C PHE A 191 -11.53 -8.85 1.39
N PRO A 192 -12.08 -7.74 0.85
CA PRO A 192 -13.44 -7.30 1.19
C PRO A 192 -14.49 -8.36 0.84
N ASP A 193 -15.45 -8.56 1.74
CA ASP A 193 -16.64 -9.36 1.46
C ASP A 193 -17.60 -8.61 0.53
N ARG A 194 -18.72 -9.26 0.17
CA ARG A 194 -19.71 -8.69 -0.77
C ARG A 194 -20.28 -7.36 -0.28
N ASP A 195 -20.57 -7.23 1.01
CA ASP A 195 -21.15 -6.02 1.58
C ASP A 195 -20.14 -4.87 1.60
N THR A 196 -18.92 -5.14 2.07
CA THR A 196 -17.82 -4.17 2.06
C THR A 196 -17.47 -3.75 0.63
N MET A 197 -17.47 -4.70 -0.31
CA MET A 197 -17.20 -4.41 -1.73
C MET A 197 -18.27 -3.51 -2.34
N ARG A 198 -19.55 -3.72 -1.99
CA ARG A 198 -20.64 -2.83 -2.41
C ARG A 198 -20.41 -1.42 -1.91
N ASP A 199 -19.99 -1.25 -0.66
CA ASP A 199 -19.72 0.07 -0.08
C ASP A 199 -18.53 0.75 -0.76
N ILE A 200 -17.46 0.01 -1.05
CA ILE A 200 -16.31 0.50 -1.84
C ILE A 200 -16.78 0.96 -3.23
N VAL A 201 -17.58 0.14 -3.92
CA VAL A 201 -18.09 0.49 -5.26
C VAL A 201 -18.98 1.72 -5.20
N ALA A 202 -19.80 1.90 -4.17
CA ALA A 202 -20.68 3.05 -4.03
C ALA A 202 -19.89 4.38 -3.90
N VAL A 203 -18.71 4.36 -3.27
CA VAL A 203 -17.81 5.52 -3.20
C VAL A 203 -17.27 5.90 -4.58
N HIS A 204 -16.92 4.90 -5.42
CA HIS A 204 -16.34 5.14 -6.74
C HIS A 204 -17.39 5.39 -7.85
N TYR A 205 -18.57 4.77 -7.72
CA TYR A 205 -19.64 4.77 -8.73
C TYR A 205 -21.01 5.01 -8.09
N PRO A 206 -21.29 6.22 -7.54
CA PRO A 206 -22.51 6.50 -6.76
C PRO A 206 -23.81 6.39 -7.56
N HIS A 207 -23.73 6.44 -8.90
CA HIS A 207 -24.89 6.37 -9.81
C HIS A 207 -25.03 5.01 -10.52
N LEU A 208 -24.25 4.00 -10.11
CA LEU A 208 -24.33 2.66 -10.69
C LEU A 208 -25.69 2.02 -10.39
N LYS A 209 -26.33 1.45 -11.41
CA LYS A 209 -27.61 0.75 -11.23
C LYS A 209 -27.40 -0.50 -10.36
N GLN A 210 -28.30 -0.72 -9.41
CA GLN A 210 -28.18 -1.78 -8.40
C GLN A 210 -28.23 -3.19 -9.01
N ASP A 211 -28.96 -3.37 -10.11
CA ASP A 211 -29.05 -4.63 -10.86
C ASP A 211 -27.72 -4.98 -11.55
N VAL A 212 -27.06 -3.99 -12.17
CA VAL A 212 -25.73 -4.12 -12.78
C VAL A 212 -24.68 -4.42 -11.69
N LEU A 213 -24.74 -3.71 -10.56
CA LEU A 213 -23.85 -3.96 -9.44
C LEU A 213 -23.99 -5.37 -8.88
N ARG A 214 -25.23 -5.83 -8.68
CA ARG A 214 -25.51 -7.21 -8.25
C ARG A 214 -24.88 -8.22 -9.22
N ALA A 215 -25.20 -8.11 -10.50
CA ALA A 215 -24.69 -9.03 -11.53
C ALA A 215 -23.15 -9.03 -11.56
N ALA A 216 -22.53 -7.85 -11.52
CA ALA A 216 -21.07 -7.73 -11.49
C ALA A 216 -20.44 -8.37 -10.25
N LEU A 217 -20.97 -8.12 -9.05
CA LEU A 217 -20.46 -8.75 -7.82
C LEU A 217 -20.67 -10.26 -7.83
N ASP A 218 -21.81 -10.74 -8.34
CA ASP A 218 -22.08 -12.17 -8.51
C ASP A 218 -21.01 -12.82 -9.39
N THR A 219 -20.73 -12.26 -10.57
CA THR A 219 -19.67 -12.72 -11.48
C THR A 219 -18.29 -12.67 -10.83
N PHE A 220 -17.96 -11.56 -10.17
CA PHE A 220 -16.64 -11.32 -9.59
C PHE A 220 -16.30 -12.32 -8.48
N PHE A 221 -17.21 -12.52 -7.53
CA PHE A 221 -16.98 -13.48 -6.44
C PHE A 221 -17.04 -14.93 -6.93
N ALA A 222 -17.94 -15.26 -7.87
CA ALA A 222 -17.94 -16.58 -8.50
C ALA A 222 -16.59 -16.88 -9.18
N LEU A 223 -15.99 -15.87 -9.83
CA LEU A 223 -14.67 -15.99 -10.43
C LEU A 223 -13.55 -16.18 -9.38
N ARG A 224 -13.58 -15.43 -8.26
CA ARG A 224 -12.60 -15.57 -7.17
C ARG A 224 -12.67 -16.93 -6.47
N ASP A 225 -13.84 -17.54 -6.45
CA ASP A 225 -14.10 -18.86 -5.85
C ASP A 225 -13.84 -20.02 -6.84
N ALA A 226 -13.60 -19.72 -8.12
CA ALA A 226 -13.33 -20.72 -9.13
C ALA A 226 -12.04 -21.50 -8.81
N PRO A 227 -12.09 -22.84 -8.76
CA PRO A 227 -10.94 -23.66 -8.43
C PRO A 227 -9.89 -23.62 -9.55
N GLY A 228 -8.62 -23.57 -9.16
CA GLY A 228 -7.49 -23.61 -10.10
C GLY A 228 -7.09 -22.25 -10.70
N LEU A 229 -7.81 -21.16 -10.37
CA LEU A 229 -7.42 -19.82 -10.75
C LEU A 229 -6.09 -19.44 -10.07
N LYS A 230 -5.06 -19.12 -10.85
CA LYS A 230 -3.74 -18.78 -10.32
C LYS A 230 -3.74 -17.39 -9.71
N LYS A 231 -4.31 -16.41 -10.42
CA LYS A 231 -4.39 -15.03 -9.95
C LYS A 231 -5.84 -14.63 -9.77
N LYS A 232 -6.27 -14.52 -8.51
CA LYS A 232 -7.61 -14.04 -8.17
C LYS A 232 -7.73 -12.55 -8.50
N PRO A 233 -8.84 -12.10 -9.10
CA PRO A 233 -9.04 -10.70 -9.42
C PRO A 233 -9.19 -9.86 -8.14
N SER A 234 -8.56 -8.71 -8.12
CA SER A 234 -8.49 -7.74 -7.01
C SER A 234 -9.60 -6.69 -7.11
N THR A 235 -9.74 -5.86 -6.07
CA THR A 235 -10.68 -4.73 -6.08
C THR A 235 -10.40 -3.76 -7.24
N SER A 236 -9.13 -3.49 -7.57
CA SER A 236 -8.77 -2.63 -8.70
C SER A 236 -9.25 -3.21 -10.04
N GLU A 237 -9.09 -4.52 -10.24
CA GLU A 237 -9.59 -5.20 -11.45
C GLU A 237 -11.12 -5.17 -11.53
N LEU A 238 -11.83 -5.26 -10.40
CA LEU A 238 -13.30 -5.05 -10.34
C LEU A 238 -13.69 -3.62 -10.73
N LEU A 239 -13.02 -2.61 -10.17
CA LEU A 239 -13.33 -1.21 -10.45
C LEU A 239 -13.06 -0.86 -11.92
N ASP A 240 -11.98 -1.37 -12.51
CA ASP A 240 -11.68 -1.23 -13.94
C ASP A 240 -12.74 -1.93 -14.80
N TRP A 241 -13.18 -3.12 -14.40
CA TRP A 241 -14.23 -3.84 -15.12
C TRP A 241 -15.58 -3.11 -15.08
N LEU A 242 -15.98 -2.59 -13.91
CA LEU A 242 -17.18 -1.76 -13.77
C LEU A 242 -17.11 -0.50 -14.66
N ARG A 243 -15.93 0.11 -14.78
CA ARG A 243 -15.72 1.25 -15.69
C ARG A 243 -16.01 0.89 -17.14
N LEU A 244 -15.57 -0.29 -17.58
CA LEU A 244 -15.79 -0.78 -18.94
C LEU A 244 -17.27 -1.13 -19.16
N LEU A 245 -17.92 -1.79 -18.20
CA LEU A 245 -19.35 -2.08 -18.27
C LEU A 245 -20.18 -0.79 -18.41
N LEU A 246 -19.81 0.26 -17.69
CA LEU A 246 -20.45 1.58 -17.79
C LEU A 246 -20.20 2.25 -19.14
N ALA A 247 -18.97 2.19 -19.66
CA ALA A 247 -18.63 2.77 -20.95
C ALA A 247 -19.44 2.15 -22.11
N GLU A 248 -19.71 0.86 -22.01
CA GLU A 248 -20.45 0.09 -23.03
C GLU A 248 -21.96 0.02 -22.75
N ASN A 249 -22.45 0.71 -21.70
CA ASN A 249 -23.84 0.66 -21.25
C ASN A 249 -24.38 -0.76 -21.02
N ALA A 250 -23.52 -1.66 -20.54
CA ALA A 250 -23.86 -3.06 -20.32
C ALA A 250 -25.00 -3.21 -19.31
N THR A 251 -25.93 -4.10 -19.62
CA THR A 251 -27.09 -4.43 -18.79
C THR A 251 -26.81 -5.63 -17.88
N ALA A 252 -27.55 -5.75 -16.78
CA ALA A 252 -27.44 -6.91 -15.89
C ALA A 252 -27.68 -8.24 -16.61
N ALA A 253 -28.60 -8.26 -17.58
CA ALA A 253 -28.90 -9.45 -18.38
C ALA A 253 -27.71 -9.91 -19.25
N GLU A 254 -26.96 -8.96 -19.84
CA GLU A 254 -25.76 -9.28 -20.61
C GLU A 254 -24.65 -9.84 -19.72
N ILE A 255 -24.46 -9.27 -18.53
CA ILE A 255 -23.47 -9.74 -17.55
C ILE A 255 -23.81 -11.16 -17.07
N ASP A 256 -25.07 -11.40 -16.70
CA ASP A 256 -25.56 -12.70 -16.23
C ASP A 256 -25.45 -13.77 -17.34
N ALA A 257 -25.77 -13.43 -18.60
CA ALA A 257 -25.67 -14.34 -19.74
C ALA A 257 -24.22 -14.82 -19.98
N HIS A 258 -23.25 -13.90 -19.90
CA HIS A 258 -21.83 -14.26 -20.04
C HIS A 258 -21.34 -15.11 -18.85
N THR A 259 -21.78 -14.79 -17.64
CA THR A 259 -21.46 -15.57 -16.44
C THR A 259 -21.95 -17.02 -16.54
N ALA A 260 -23.14 -17.24 -17.12
CA ALA A 260 -23.67 -18.57 -17.40
C ALA A 260 -22.80 -19.38 -18.38
N THR A 261 -22.06 -18.71 -19.25
CA THR A 261 -21.10 -19.33 -20.17
C THR A 261 -19.71 -19.53 -19.55
N ALA A 262 -19.54 -19.31 -18.24
CA ALA A 262 -18.30 -19.40 -17.46
C ALA A 262 -17.18 -18.40 -17.84
N VAL A 263 -17.38 -17.57 -18.86
CA VAL A 263 -16.45 -16.50 -19.24
C VAL A 263 -17.13 -15.14 -19.06
N PRO A 264 -16.66 -14.32 -18.11
CA PRO A 264 -17.21 -12.98 -17.89
C PRO A 264 -17.17 -12.11 -19.15
N LEU A 265 -18.15 -11.22 -19.29
CA LEU A 265 -18.11 -10.16 -20.30
C LEU A 265 -16.83 -9.34 -20.12
N MET A 266 -16.06 -9.09 -21.18
CA MET A 266 -14.78 -8.37 -21.12
C MET A 266 -13.81 -8.98 -20.08
N ALA A 267 -13.70 -10.31 -20.04
CA ALA A 267 -12.89 -11.05 -19.06
C ALA A 267 -11.44 -10.55 -18.89
N GLY A 268 -10.81 -9.96 -19.91
CA GLY A 268 -9.46 -9.38 -19.82
C GLY A 268 -9.32 -8.21 -18.83
N ALA A 269 -10.45 -7.62 -18.40
CA ALA A 269 -10.46 -6.65 -17.31
C ALA A 269 -10.19 -7.31 -15.96
N LEU A 270 -10.80 -8.47 -15.71
CA LEU A 270 -10.71 -9.24 -14.47
C LEU A 270 -9.51 -10.20 -14.46
N LEU A 271 -9.18 -10.79 -15.61
CA LEU A 271 -8.16 -11.82 -15.74
C LEU A 271 -6.91 -11.26 -16.41
N LYS A 272 -5.79 -11.30 -15.69
CA LYS A 272 -4.49 -10.82 -16.18
C LYS A 272 -3.52 -11.94 -16.53
N ASN A 273 -4.00 -13.17 -16.64
CA ASN A 273 -3.18 -14.35 -16.92
C ASN A 273 -3.85 -15.19 -18.02
N GLU A 274 -3.11 -15.44 -19.10
CA GLU A 274 -3.58 -16.20 -20.26
C GLU A 274 -4.03 -17.62 -19.87
N GLN A 275 -3.32 -18.27 -18.94
CA GLN A 275 -3.65 -19.61 -18.48
C GLN A 275 -5.00 -19.66 -17.75
N ASP A 276 -5.34 -18.58 -17.04
CA ASP A 276 -6.60 -18.45 -16.32
C ASP A 276 -7.76 -18.23 -17.31
N VAL A 277 -7.51 -17.50 -18.41
CA VAL A 277 -8.48 -17.37 -19.52
C VAL A 277 -8.74 -18.72 -20.19
N HIS A 278 -7.67 -19.44 -20.59
CA HIS A 278 -7.77 -20.79 -21.18
C HIS A 278 -8.43 -21.81 -20.24
N LEU A 279 -8.26 -21.66 -18.92
CA LEU A 279 -8.95 -22.50 -17.93
C LEU A 279 -10.46 -22.29 -17.99
N LEU A 280 -10.92 -21.03 -17.95
CA LEU A 280 -12.35 -20.72 -18.02
C LEU A 280 -12.98 -21.11 -19.35
N GLU A 281 -12.29 -20.91 -20.47
CA GLU A 281 -12.78 -21.33 -21.79
C GLU A 281 -12.99 -22.85 -21.89
N ARG A 282 -12.09 -23.63 -21.27
CA ARG A 282 -12.25 -25.09 -21.18
C ARG A 282 -13.43 -25.48 -20.30
N LEU A 283 -13.59 -24.84 -19.13
CA LEU A 283 -14.75 -25.07 -18.24
C LEU A 283 -16.07 -24.72 -18.95
N ALA A 284 -16.09 -23.63 -19.71
CA ALA A 284 -17.22 -23.21 -20.54
C ALA A 284 -17.55 -24.25 -21.63
N ALA A 285 -16.54 -24.81 -22.30
CA ALA A 285 -16.74 -25.83 -23.33
C ALA A 285 -17.31 -27.13 -22.73
N MET A 286 -16.83 -27.56 -21.55
CA MET A 286 -17.33 -28.75 -20.86
C MET A 286 -18.78 -28.61 -20.43
N THR A 287 -19.16 -27.44 -19.88
CA THR A 287 -20.53 -27.17 -19.42
C THR A 287 -21.52 -27.17 -20.60
N ARG A 288 -21.13 -26.58 -21.75
CA ARG A 288 -21.92 -26.60 -23.00
C ARG A 288 -22.03 -28.00 -23.62
N GLY A 289 -21.01 -28.84 -23.46
CA GLY A 289 -21.01 -30.23 -23.93
C GLY A 289 -21.87 -31.16 -23.07
N GLY A 290 -21.96 -30.91 -21.76
CA GLY A 290 -22.79 -31.68 -20.83
C GLY A 290 -24.29 -31.41 -20.93
N GLN A 291 -24.70 -30.18 -21.30
CA GLN A 291 -26.12 -29.82 -21.51
C GLN A 291 -26.71 -30.36 -22.84
N ARG A 292 -25.88 -30.90 -23.73
CA ARG A 292 -26.31 -31.47 -25.03
C ARG A 292 -26.49 -33.00 -25.02
N ARG A 293 -26.44 -33.63 -23.85
CA ARG A 293 -26.69 -35.07 -23.67
C ARG A 293 -27.94 -35.31 -22.83
#